data_AF-A0A1G4YJU2-F1
#
_entry.id   AF-A0A1G4YJU2-F1
#
_cell.length_a   1.000
_cell.length_b   1.000
_cell.length_c   1.000
_cell.angle_alpha   90.00
_cell.angle_beta   90.00
_cell.angle_gamma   90.00
#
_symmetry.space_group_name_H-M   'P 1'
#
loop_
_entity.id
_entity.type
_entity.pdbx_description
1 polymer ?
#
loop_
_entity_poly.entity_id
_entity_poly.type
_entity_poly.pdbx_seq_one_letter_code
_entity_poly.pdbx_strand_id
1 'polypeptide(L)' 'MTKQTPVDQVFDWCVQFLVHWAKVLGITYNEINVYVFCVIWPIVTLVLFAVVIRQRATIRMLKRRLPRA' A
#
# COMPACT_ATOMS: atom_id res chain seq x y z
N MET A 1 23.77 24.63 9.70
CA MET A 1 22.41 24.50 10.24
C MET A 1 21.45 24.34 9.07
N THR A 2 21.33 23.13 8.52
CA THR A 2 20.40 22.84 7.43
C THR A 2 18.99 22.82 7.99
N LYS A 3 18.10 23.66 7.45
CA LYS A 3 16.67 23.62 7.78
C LYS A 3 16.13 22.26 7.33
N GLN A 4 15.80 21.40 8.28
CA GLN A 4 15.03 20.19 8.03
C GLN A 4 13.66 20.62 7.51
N THR A 5 13.32 20.27 6.27
CA THR A 5 11.96 20.50 5.78
C THR A 5 11.02 19.49 6.43
N PRO A 6 9.70 19.77 6.52
CA PRO A 6 8.73 18.80 7.03
C PRO A 6 8.76 17.47 6.27
N VAL A 7 9.14 17.50 4.98
CA VAL A 7 9.28 16.30 4.15
C VAL A 7 10.48 15.46 4.59
N ASP A 8 11.61 16.09 4.89
CA ASP A 8 12.82 15.38 5.35
C ASP A 8 12.55 14.64 6.68
N GLN A 9 11.78 15.27 7.58
CA GLN A 9 11.38 14.63 8.85
C GLN A 9 10.53 13.37 8.63
N VAL A 10 9.52 13.46 7.76
CA VAL A 10 8.66 12.31 7.45
C VAL A 10 9.45 11.21 6.73
N PHE A 11 10.35 11.59 5.83
CA PHE A 11 11.23 10.64 5.16
C PHE A 11 12.12 9.90 6.17
N ASP A 12 12.76 10.61 7.10
CA ASP A 12 13.59 9.99 8.14
C ASP A 12 12.80 9.03 9.02
N TRP A 13 11.55 9.36 9.36
CA TRP A 13 10.66 8.49 10.11
C TRP A 13 10.31 7.21 9.34
N CYS A 14 9.97 7.34 8.06
CA CYS A 14 9.71 6.19 7.19
C CYS A 14 10.93 5.27 7.10
N VAL A 15 12.13 5.84 6.89
CA VAL A 15 13.37 5.07 6.81
C VAL A 15 13.67 4.37 8.13
N GLN A 16 13.56 5.08 9.26
CA GLN A 16 13.78 4.48 10.59
C GLN A 16 12.81 3.34 10.88
N PHE A 17 11.54 3.48 10.50
CA PHE A 17 10.56 2.41 10.59
C PHE A 17 10.97 1.19 9.77
N LEU A 18 11.35 1.36 8.50
CA LEU A 18 11.80 0.25 7.66
C LEU A 18 13.08 -0.39 8.19
N VAL A 19 14.05 0.39 8.67
CA VAL A 19 15.28 -0.13 9.25
C VAL A 19 15.01 -0.93 10.53
N HIS A 20 14.06 -0.49 11.36
CA HIS A 20 13.65 -1.24 12.55
C HIS A 20 13.09 -2.62 12.17
N TRP A 21 12.18 -2.66 11.19
CA TRP A 21 11.64 -3.93 10.68
C TRP A 21 12.68 -4.80 10.00
N ALA A 22 13.61 -4.21 9.25
CA ALA A 22 14.72 -4.94 8.65
C ALA A 22 15.56 -5.65 9.72
N LYS A 23 15.88 -4.95 10.83
CA LYS A 23 16.58 -5.54 11.98
C LYS A 23 15.79 -6.66 12.65
N VAL A 24 14.48 -6.49 12.83
CA VAL A 24 13.60 -7.51 13.43
C VAL A 24 13.54 -8.77 12.54
N LEU A 25 13.50 -8.60 11.23
CA LEU A 25 13.48 -9.69 10.25
C LEU A 25 14.87 -10.28 9.96
N GLY A 26 15.94 -9.66 10.47
CA GLY A 26 17.32 -10.06 10.19
C GLY A 26 17.77 -9.84 8.74
N ILE A 27 17.11 -8.94 8.00
CA ILE A 27 17.39 -8.62 6.59
C ILE A 27 18.01 -7.23 6.45
N THR A 28 18.60 -6.94 5.30
CA THR A 28 19.17 -5.62 5.00
C THR A 28 18.09 -4.60 4.62
N TYR A 29 18.43 -3.31 4.77
CA TYR A 29 17.57 -2.21 4.33
C TYR A 29 17.23 -2.29 2.83
N ASN A 30 18.18 -2.75 2.00
CA ASN A 30 17.98 -2.88 0.57
C ASN A 30 16.94 -3.98 0.26
N GLU A 31 17.01 -5.10 0.98
CA GLU A 31 16.07 -6.21 0.80
C GLU A 31 14.64 -5.84 1.23
N ILE A 32 14.46 -5.21 2.40
CA ILE A 32 13.12 -4.81 2.83
C ILE A 32 12.48 -3.81 1.86
N ASN A 33 13.26 -2.91 1.27
CA ASN A 33 12.77 -1.99 0.25
C ASN A 33 12.25 -2.75 -0.98
N VAL A 34 13.01 -3.73 -1.49
CA VAL A 34 12.58 -4.55 -2.64
C VAL A 34 11.29 -5.32 -2.31
N TYR A 35 11.17 -5.92 -1.13
CA TYR A 35 9.94 -6.59 -0.72
C TYR A 35 8.75 -5.62 -0.64
N VAL A 36 8.91 -4.44 -0.05
CA VAL A 36 7.84 -3.46 0.09
C VAL A 36 7.37 -2.96 -1.28
N PHE A 37 8.30 -2.53 -2.14
CA PHE A 37 7.96 -1.89 -3.42
C PHE A 37 7.63 -2.88 -4.54
N CYS A 38 8.33 -4.01 -4.64
CA CYS A 38 8.18 -4.95 -5.75
C CYS A 38 7.23 -6.11 -5.43
N VAL A 39 6.92 -6.37 -4.14
CA VAL A 39 6.07 -7.50 -3.75
C VAL A 39 4.79 -7.00 -3.07
N ILE A 40 4.90 -6.29 -1.94
CA ILE A 40 3.73 -5.86 -1.16
C ILE A 40 2.87 -4.89 -1.98
N TRP A 41 3.49 -3.87 -2.58
CA TRP A 41 2.74 -2.83 -3.29
C TRP A 41 1.97 -3.36 -4.52
N PRO A 42 2.55 -4.22 -5.39
CA PRO A 42 1.79 -4.86 -6.46
C PRO A 42 0.67 -5.78 -5.95
N ILE A 43 0.91 -6.56 -4.88
CA ILE A 43 -0.12 -7.42 -4.29
C ILE A 43 -1.29 -6.59 -3.77
N VAL A 44 -1.02 -5.53 -3.01
CA VAL A 44 -2.06 -4.62 -2.49
C VAL A 44 -2.85 -4.01 -3.65
N THR A 45 -2.17 -3.57 -4.70
CA THR A 45 -2.81 -3.01 -5.90
C THR A 45 -3.71 -4.03 -6.61
N LEU A 46 -3.24 -5.27 -6.77
CA LEU A 46 -4.01 -6.36 -7.38
C LEU A 46 -5.25 -6.73 -6.53
N VAL A 47 -5.09 -6.79 -5.20
CA VAL A 47 -6.21 -7.06 -4.28
C VAL A 47 -7.25 -5.94 -4.38
N LEU A 48 -6.83 -4.67 -4.33
CA LEU A 48 -7.74 -3.54 -4.48
C LEU A 48 -8.45 -3.55 -5.83
N PHE A 49 -7.73 -3.87 -6.91
CA PHE A 49 -8.31 -4.01 -8.24
C PHE A 49 -9.39 -5.11 -8.29
N ALA A 50 -9.10 -6.28 -7.71
CA ALA A 50 -10.07 -7.37 -7.60
C ALA A 50 -11.29 -6.97 -6.77
N VAL A 51 -11.11 -6.27 -5.65
CA VAL A 51 -12.20 -5.74 -4.81
C VAL A 51 -13.09 -4.79 -5.61
N VAL A 52 -12.50 -3.85 -6.35
CA VAL A 52 -13.26 -2.91 -7.19
C VAL A 52 -14.07 -3.66 -8.27
N ILE A 53 -13.48 -4.66 -8.93
CA ILE A 53 -14.20 -5.47 -9.92
C ILE A 53 -15.40 -6.18 -9.28
N ARG A 54 -15.21 -6.82 -8.11
CA ARG A 54 -16.28 -7.51 -7.39
C ARG A 54 -17.39 -6.54 -6.99
N GLN A 55 -17.03 -5.38 -6.43
CA GLN A 55 -17.99 -4.34 -6.05
C GLN A 55 -18.80 -3.87 -7.27
N ARG A 56 -18.14 -3.62 -8.41
CA ARG A 56 -18.80 -3.22 -9.66
C ARG A 56 -19.72 -4.30 -10.21
N ALA A 57 -19.37 -5.58 -10.09
CA ALA A 57 -20.22 -6.70 -10.50
C ALA A 57 -21.48 -6.78 -9.62
N THR A 58 -21.33 -6.69 -8.30
CA THR A 58 -22.44 -6.70 -7.34
C THR A 58 -23.38 -5.52 -7.56
N ILE A 59 -22.86 -4.30 -7.72
CA ILE A 59 -23.68 -3.11 -8.00
C ILE A 59 -24.48 -3.26 -9.31
N ARG A 60 -23.85 -3.80 -10.36
CA ARG A 60 -24.54 -4.05 -11.65
C ARG A 60 -25.67 -5.05 -11.50
N MET A 61 -25.49 -6.10 -10.71
CA MET A 61 -26.53 -7.10 -10.43
C MET A 61 -27.69 -6.50 -9.63
N LEU A 62 -27.40 -5.71 -8.59
CA LEU A 62 -28.40 -5.03 -7.77
C LEU A 62 -29.22 -4.03 -8.59
N LYS A 63 -28.58 -3.21 -9.44
CA LYS A 63 -29.29 -2.28 -10.34
C LYS A 63 -30.26 -2.97 -11.30
N ARG A 64 -29.97 -4.20 -11.74
CA ARG A 64 -30.88 -4.97 -12.60
C ARG A 64 -32.09 -5.51 -11.86
N ARG A 65 -31.98 -5.70 -10.53
CA ARG A 65 -33.07 -6.21 -9.68
C ARG A 65 -33.95 -5.11 -9.08
N LEU A 66 -33.53 -3.84 -9.19
CA LEU A 66 -34.32 -2.73 -8.70
C LEU A 66 -35.43 -2.40 -9.73
N PRO A 67 -36.72 -2.50 -9.37
CA PRO A 67 -37.78 -2.00 -10.23
C PRO A 67 -37.60 -0.48 -10.37
N ARG A 68 -37.61 0.01 -11.62
CA ARG A 68 -37.67 1.46 -11.85
C ARG A 68 -39.07 1.90 -11.40
N ALA A 69 -39.13 2.53 -10.24
CA ALA A 69 -40.31 3.28 -9.81
C ALA A 69 -40.42 4.57 -10.64
#